data_AF-F2EGA5-F1
#
_entry.id   AF-F2EGA5-F1
#
_cell.length_a   1.000
_cell.length_b   1.000
_cell.length_c   1.000
_cell.angle_alpha   90.00
_cell.angle_beta   90.00
_cell.angle_gamma   90.00
#
_symmetry.space_group_name_H-M   'P 1'
#
loop_
_entity.id
_entity.type
_entity.pdbx_description
1 polymer ?
#
loop_
_entity_poly.entity_id
_entity_poly.type
_entity_poly.pdbx_seq_one_letter_code
_entity_poly.pdbx_strand_id
1 'polypeptide(L)'
;MIKYKIRKPQGTSVVPLLSSPLLHQTLSGCATDDFERPSSVIQAPAARAHKLPSMAGDEAPTTEAACQDLVEILDEGSGRLDMGRYVDHVRDLSAGAIATFEGTTRDHFDGRRVVELRYEAYGSMARRRLEAILREARAAHALCRLAVAHRLGTVPAGEASVFVAASAVHRADAMDACRYVIDEIKASVPIWKKEVYDDGEVWKENREFLDRTDADKKGRPAGHGGSGGGCCGSKVRVSS
;
A
#
# COMPACT_ATOMS: atom_id res chain seq x y z
N MET A 1 -3.66 19.78 -13.57
CA MET A 1 -2.40 20.44 -13.91
C MET A 1 -1.40 19.35 -14.27
N ILE A 2 -1.24 19.07 -15.56
CA ILE A 2 -0.49 17.94 -16.13
C ILE A 2 0.94 18.42 -16.37
N LYS A 3 1.97 17.74 -15.82
CA LYS A 3 3.37 18.09 -16.10
C LYS A 3 3.91 17.21 -17.24
N TYR A 4 4.30 17.88 -18.32
CA TYR A 4 4.94 17.33 -19.51
C TYR A 4 6.41 16.94 -19.26
N LYS A 5 6.85 15.88 -19.94
CA LYS A 5 8.22 15.33 -19.97
C LYS A 5 9.14 16.22 -20.81
N ILE A 6 10.16 16.85 -20.21
CA ILE A 6 11.23 17.54 -20.95
C ILE A 6 12.40 16.55 -21.12
N ARG A 7 12.74 16.23 -22.38
CA ARG A 7 13.81 15.31 -22.78
C ARG A 7 15.00 16.11 -23.28
N LYS A 8 16.24 15.77 -22.87
CA LYS A 8 17.50 16.15 -23.55
C LYS A 8 18.56 15.03 -23.38
N PRO A 9 19.60 15.00 -24.24
CA PRO A 9 19.88 13.87 -25.13
C PRO A 9 21.00 12.91 -24.68
N GLN A 10 21.07 11.82 -25.44
CA GLN A 10 21.85 10.59 -25.33
C GLN A 10 23.38 10.78 -25.28
N GLY A 11 24.04 9.94 -24.49
CA GLY A 11 25.48 9.63 -24.56
C GLY A 11 25.66 8.12 -24.66
N THR A 12 26.38 7.70 -25.69
CA THR A 12 26.56 6.34 -26.23
C THR A 12 27.46 5.40 -25.41
N SER A 13 27.02 4.13 -25.31
CA SER A 13 27.75 2.84 -25.49
C SER A 13 29.15 2.63 -24.88
N VAL A 14 29.36 1.51 -24.16
CA VAL A 14 30.05 0.29 -24.67
C VAL A 14 30.01 -0.86 -23.64
N VAL A 15 29.77 -2.07 -24.13
CA VAL A 15 29.77 -3.37 -23.42
C VAL A 15 31.09 -4.10 -23.68
N PRO A 16 31.50 -5.06 -22.84
CA PRO A 16 31.79 -6.37 -23.44
C PRO A 16 31.31 -7.60 -22.65
N LEU A 17 31.20 -8.66 -23.44
CA LEU A 17 30.74 -10.04 -23.23
C LEU A 17 31.71 -10.94 -22.43
N LEU A 18 31.22 -12.18 -22.18
CA LEU A 18 31.90 -13.47 -21.94
C LEU A 18 31.69 -13.98 -20.50
N SER A 19 31.41 -15.24 -20.19
CA SER A 19 31.04 -16.48 -20.89
C SER A 19 30.73 -17.48 -19.76
N SER A 20 29.64 -18.25 -19.84
CA SER A 20 29.46 -19.46 -19.00
C SER A 20 30.36 -20.60 -19.53
N PRO A 21 30.58 -21.68 -18.75
CA PRO A 21 29.67 -22.83 -18.84
C PRO A 21 29.43 -23.64 -17.55
N LEU A 22 28.39 -24.45 -17.67
CA LEU A 22 27.82 -25.53 -16.85
C LEU A 22 28.82 -26.53 -16.25
N LEU A 23 28.44 -27.13 -15.11
CA LEU A 23 28.73 -28.54 -14.84
C LEU A 23 27.56 -29.26 -14.14
N HIS A 24 27.19 -30.36 -14.76
CA HIS A 24 26.26 -31.40 -14.34
C HIS A 24 26.88 -32.22 -13.19
N GLN A 25 26.07 -32.69 -12.23
CA GLN A 25 26.32 -33.97 -11.56
C GLN A 25 25.05 -34.50 -10.89
N THR A 26 24.64 -35.67 -11.36
CA THR A 26 23.65 -36.59 -10.77
C THR A 26 24.31 -37.44 -9.66
N LEU A 27 23.51 -37.96 -8.72
CA LEU A 27 23.54 -39.31 -8.10
C LEU A 27 22.54 -39.26 -6.91
N SER A 28 21.43 -40.00 -6.96
CA SER A 28 21.24 -41.39 -6.47
C SER A 28 21.35 -41.55 -4.95
N GLY A 29 20.27 -42.02 -4.32
CA GLY A 29 20.28 -42.47 -2.92
C GLY A 29 18.88 -42.63 -2.32
N CYS A 30 18.32 -43.84 -2.43
CA CYS A 30 17.18 -44.31 -1.62
C CYS A 30 17.59 -44.43 -0.15
N ALA A 31 16.73 -43.99 0.76
CA ALA A 31 16.55 -44.63 2.07
C ALA A 31 15.17 -44.27 2.61
N THR A 32 14.33 -45.29 2.73
CA THR A 32 13.07 -45.30 3.48
C THR A 32 13.41 -45.47 4.95
N ASP A 33 12.99 -44.54 5.80
CA ASP A 33 12.86 -44.81 7.23
C ASP A 33 11.52 -44.28 7.73
N ASP A 34 10.67 -45.26 8.05
CA ASP A 34 9.46 -45.17 8.83
C ASP A 34 9.76 -44.50 10.19
N PHE A 35 9.07 -43.40 10.50
CA PHE A 35 9.06 -42.86 11.86
C PHE A 35 7.62 -42.74 12.36
N GLU A 36 7.30 -43.69 13.24
CA GLU A 36 6.04 -43.88 13.93
C GLU A 36 5.52 -42.63 14.64
N ARG A 37 4.19 -42.48 14.62
CA ARG A 37 3.44 -41.54 15.44
C ARG A 37 3.25 -42.11 16.84
N PRO A 38 3.65 -41.42 17.92
CA PRO A 38 3.13 -41.75 19.24
C PRO A 38 1.75 -41.10 19.44
N SER A 39 0.71 -41.94 19.45
CA SER A 39 -0.55 -41.64 20.12
C SER A 39 -0.33 -41.64 21.63
N SER A 40 -0.47 -40.48 22.28
CA SER A 40 -0.68 -40.44 23.72
C SER A 40 -1.77 -39.42 24.05
N VAL A 41 -2.93 -39.99 24.39
CA VAL A 41 -4.09 -39.37 25.01
C VAL A 41 -3.63 -38.62 26.27
N ILE A 42 -3.74 -37.29 26.27
CA ILE A 42 -3.63 -36.50 27.49
C ILE A 42 -5.05 -36.28 28.02
N GLN A 43 -5.31 -36.93 29.15
CA GLN A 43 -6.58 -36.93 29.87
C GLN A 43 -6.64 -35.68 30.77
N ALA A 44 -7.62 -34.81 30.54
CA ALA A 44 -7.86 -33.61 31.35
C ALA A 44 -8.63 -33.96 32.64
N PRO A 45 -8.20 -33.48 33.82
CA PRO A 45 -9.02 -33.57 35.03
C PRO A 45 -10.02 -32.40 35.13
N ALA A 46 -11.17 -32.72 35.71
CA ALA A 46 -12.36 -31.89 35.83
C ALA A 46 -12.22 -30.69 36.78
N ALA A 47 -13.08 -29.71 36.51
CA ALA A 47 -13.15 -28.37 37.07
C ALA A 47 -13.30 -28.25 38.60
N ARG A 48 -12.79 -27.14 39.14
CA ARG A 48 -13.27 -26.55 40.40
C ARG A 48 -13.58 -25.08 40.16
N ALA A 49 -14.87 -24.75 40.24
CA ALA A 49 -15.41 -23.40 40.09
C ALA A 49 -14.98 -22.51 41.27
N HIS A 50 -14.31 -21.39 40.96
CA HIS A 50 -14.16 -20.28 41.88
C HIS A 50 -15.07 -19.13 41.44
N LYS A 51 -15.93 -18.74 42.38
CA LYS A 51 -16.98 -17.73 42.29
C LYS A 51 -16.38 -16.35 42.00
N LEU A 52 -16.78 -15.74 40.88
CA LEU A 52 -16.50 -14.33 40.59
C LEU A 52 -17.29 -13.42 41.54
N PRO A 53 -16.69 -12.38 42.14
CA PRO A 53 -17.46 -11.28 42.69
C PRO A 53 -17.90 -10.34 41.57
N SER A 54 -19.23 -10.13 41.53
CA SER A 54 -19.92 -9.06 40.83
C SER A 54 -19.52 -7.71 41.41
N MET A 55 -19.07 -6.76 40.56
CA MET A 55 -19.28 -5.33 40.78
C MET A 55 -19.53 -4.64 39.44
N ALA A 56 -20.73 -4.10 39.33
CA ALA A 56 -21.13 -3.13 38.34
C ALA A 56 -20.33 -1.83 38.52
N GLY A 57 -19.97 -1.24 37.38
CA GLY A 57 -19.24 0.01 37.24
C GLY A 57 -19.11 0.30 35.77
N ASP A 58 -20.25 0.53 35.10
CA ASP A 58 -20.31 1.09 33.76
C ASP A 58 -19.79 2.53 33.83
N GLU A 59 -18.48 2.69 33.65
CA GLU A 59 -17.95 3.76 32.82
C GLU A 59 -16.88 3.13 31.94
N ALA A 60 -17.28 2.81 30.70
CA ALA A 60 -16.33 2.50 29.65
C ALA A 60 -15.34 3.67 29.57
N PRO A 61 -14.03 3.47 29.77
CA PRO A 61 -13.09 4.54 29.59
C PRO A 61 -13.10 4.87 28.10
N THR A 62 -13.62 6.05 27.75
CA THR A 62 -13.40 6.71 26.46
C THR A 62 -11.92 7.02 26.35
N THR A 63 -11.14 5.97 26.11
CA THR A 63 -9.72 6.07 25.87
C THR A 63 -9.61 6.35 24.38
N GLU A 64 -9.66 7.62 24.00
CA GLU A 64 -8.98 8.11 22.81
C GLU A 64 -7.47 7.89 23.00
N ALA A 65 -7.05 6.63 23.15
CA ALA A 65 -5.70 6.25 22.85
C ALA A 65 -5.60 6.43 21.34
N ALA A 66 -5.23 7.65 20.94
CA ALA A 66 -4.96 8.01 19.56
C ALA A 66 -3.95 6.99 19.05
N CYS A 67 -4.46 5.95 18.39
CA CYS A 67 -3.62 4.98 17.72
C CYS A 67 -2.95 5.74 16.58
N GLN A 68 -1.74 6.21 16.82
CA GLN A 68 -1.01 6.94 15.82
C GLN A 68 -0.69 6.00 14.67
N ASP A 69 -1.34 6.27 13.55
CA ASP A 69 -1.01 5.68 12.27
C ASP A 69 0.41 6.06 11.86
N LEU A 70 1.15 5.10 11.33
CA LEU A 70 2.49 5.34 10.82
C LEU A 70 2.45 5.55 9.31
N VAL A 71 2.85 6.74 8.85
CA VAL A 71 3.00 7.06 7.43
C VAL A 71 4.42 7.49 7.14
N GLU A 72 5.13 6.70 6.34
CA GLU A 72 6.50 6.98 5.92
C GLU A 72 6.64 6.99 4.41
N ILE A 73 7.25 8.05 3.89
CA ILE A 73 7.75 8.12 2.52
C ILE A 73 9.26 8.22 2.66
N LEU A 74 9.97 7.17 2.24
CA LEU A 74 11.41 7.07 2.38
C LEU A 74 12.07 7.65 1.13
N ASP A 75 12.97 8.61 1.31
CA ASP A 75 13.70 9.23 0.22
C ASP A 75 14.77 8.29 -0.37
N GLU A 76 15.26 8.62 -1.55
CA GLU A 76 16.34 7.89 -2.20
C GLU A 76 17.58 7.80 -1.28
N GLY A 77 18.16 6.60 -1.15
CA GLY A 77 19.28 6.33 -0.25
C GLY A 77 18.89 5.82 1.13
N SER A 78 17.59 5.77 1.47
CA SER A 78 17.11 5.24 2.76
C SER A 78 17.25 3.71 2.90
N GLY A 79 17.65 3.00 1.84
CA GLY A 79 17.81 1.55 1.84
C GLY A 79 16.50 0.78 1.63
N ARG A 80 16.51 -0.51 1.99
CA ARG A 80 15.36 -1.41 1.87
C ARG A 80 14.33 -1.12 2.97
N LEU A 81 13.06 -1.39 2.67
CA LEU A 81 12.00 -1.31 3.67
C LEU A 81 12.22 -2.39 4.75
N ASP A 82 12.35 -1.95 6.01
CA ASP A 82 12.32 -2.85 7.17
C ASP A 82 10.86 -3.19 7.51
N MET A 83 10.36 -4.26 6.91
CA MET A 83 8.98 -4.73 7.12
C MET A 83 8.70 -5.09 8.58
N GLY A 84 9.71 -5.60 9.31
CA GLY A 84 9.57 -5.98 10.71
C GLY A 84 9.15 -4.79 11.58
N ARG A 85 9.79 -3.63 11.36
CA ARG A 85 9.44 -2.37 12.03
C ARG A 85 7.96 -2.00 11.86
N TYR A 86 7.41 -2.12 10.66
CA TYR A 86 6.01 -1.77 10.38
C TYR A 86 5.03 -2.79 10.97
N VAL A 87 5.37 -4.08 10.92
CA VAL A 87 4.59 -5.14 11.57
C VAL A 87 4.57 -4.93 13.08
N ASP A 88 5.71 -4.63 13.69
CA ASP A 88 5.81 -4.39 15.13
C ASP A 88 5.06 -3.13 15.57
N HIS A 89 5.07 -2.06 14.76
CA HIS A 89 4.26 -0.86 15.00
C HIS A 89 2.77 -1.16 15.10
N VAL A 90 2.26 -2.08 14.26
CA VAL A 90 0.82 -2.39 14.25
C VAL A 90 0.41 -3.45 15.26
N ARG A 91 1.34 -4.07 15.99
CA ARG A 91 1.00 -4.99 17.07
C ARG A 91 0.22 -4.26 18.16
N ASP A 92 -0.84 -4.88 18.63
CA ASP A 92 -1.66 -4.37 19.72
C ASP A 92 -2.22 -5.54 20.52
N LEU A 93 -2.36 -5.39 21.84
CA LEU A 93 -2.91 -6.45 22.70
C LEU A 93 -4.37 -6.76 22.37
N SER A 94 -5.10 -5.80 21.77
CA SER A 94 -6.47 -5.99 21.32
C SER A 94 -6.59 -6.64 19.94
N ALA A 95 -5.49 -6.71 19.17
CA ALA A 95 -5.52 -7.21 17.79
C ALA A 95 -5.40 -8.74 17.74
N GLY A 96 -6.41 -9.40 17.16
CA GLY A 96 -6.39 -10.84 16.88
C GLY A 96 -5.83 -11.19 15.49
N ALA A 97 -5.60 -10.20 14.63
CA ALA A 97 -5.06 -10.39 13.29
C ALA A 97 -4.23 -9.19 12.83
N ILE A 98 -3.20 -9.49 12.02
CA ILE A 98 -2.44 -8.52 11.24
C ILE A 98 -2.47 -8.98 9.79
N ALA A 99 -2.84 -8.09 8.87
CA ALA A 99 -2.76 -8.30 7.44
C ALA A 99 -1.72 -7.35 6.84
N THR A 100 -0.92 -7.85 5.92
CA THR A 100 0.16 -7.09 5.28
C THR A 100 0.11 -7.22 3.77
N PHE A 101 0.49 -6.15 3.08
CA PHE A 101 0.70 -6.13 1.64
C PHE A 101 2.10 -5.61 1.33
N GLU A 102 2.82 -6.33 0.47
CA GLU A 102 4.14 -5.96 -0.04
C GLU A 102 4.07 -5.82 -1.57
N GLY A 103 4.34 -4.63 -2.08
CA GLY A 103 4.45 -4.39 -3.52
C GLY A 103 5.89 -4.53 -3.97
N THR A 104 6.25 -5.67 -4.55
CA THR A 104 7.60 -5.97 -5.04
C THR A 104 7.78 -5.66 -6.52
N THR A 105 8.99 -5.21 -6.88
CA THR A 105 9.38 -5.04 -8.28
C THR A 105 9.56 -6.40 -8.94
N ARG A 106 8.81 -6.66 -10.01
CA ARG A 106 8.97 -7.87 -10.83
C ARG A 106 10.10 -7.69 -11.84
N ASP A 107 10.71 -8.80 -12.22
CA ASP A 107 11.84 -8.86 -13.17
C ASP A 107 11.41 -8.84 -14.66
N HIS A 108 10.11 -8.88 -14.94
CA HIS A 108 9.57 -8.86 -16.30
C HIS A 108 8.32 -7.99 -16.42
N PHE A 109 8.22 -7.27 -17.55
CA PHE A 109 7.01 -6.56 -17.95
C PHE A 109 6.91 -6.55 -19.47
N ASP A 110 5.77 -6.99 -20.02
CA ASP A 110 5.49 -6.98 -21.46
C ASP A 110 6.57 -7.68 -22.32
N GLY A 111 7.03 -8.85 -21.85
CA GLY A 111 8.07 -9.64 -22.51
C GLY A 111 9.51 -9.11 -22.38
N ARG A 112 9.72 -8.00 -21.66
CA ARG A 112 11.03 -7.36 -21.47
C ARG A 112 11.53 -7.52 -20.03
N ARG A 113 12.85 -7.63 -19.86
CA ARG A 113 13.48 -7.76 -18.55
C ARG A 113 13.56 -6.39 -17.85
N VAL A 114 12.95 -6.27 -16.69
CA VAL A 114 13.00 -5.09 -15.83
C VAL A 114 14.13 -5.27 -14.83
N VAL A 115 15.04 -4.29 -14.77
CA VAL A 115 16.16 -4.29 -13.83
C VAL A 115 15.76 -3.61 -12.52
N GLU A 116 15.07 -2.49 -12.63
CA GLU A 116 14.64 -1.66 -11.49
C GLU A 116 13.42 -0.82 -11.84
N LEU A 117 12.72 -0.38 -10.81
CA LEU A 117 11.72 0.69 -10.88
C LEU A 117 12.27 1.93 -10.20
N ARG A 118 12.04 3.11 -10.80
CA ARG A 118 12.32 4.40 -10.16
C ARG A 118 11.04 5.10 -9.79
N TYR A 119 10.93 5.52 -8.54
CA TYR A 119 9.75 6.17 -8.00
C TYR A 119 10.02 7.63 -7.69
N GLU A 120 9.12 8.50 -8.14
CA GLU A 120 9.10 9.93 -7.82
C GLU A 120 7.74 10.30 -7.22
N ALA A 121 7.73 11.24 -6.28
CA ALA A 121 6.51 11.65 -5.61
C ALA A 121 6.49 13.15 -5.32
N TYR A 122 5.30 13.73 -5.31
CA TYR A 122 5.12 15.05 -4.72
C TYR A 122 4.95 14.92 -3.20
N GLY A 123 6.07 14.84 -2.48
CA GLY A 123 6.15 14.34 -1.09
C GLY A 123 5.09 14.89 -0.12
N SER A 124 4.90 16.21 -0.05
CA SER A 124 3.93 16.80 0.89
C SER A 124 2.47 16.48 0.54
N MET A 125 2.13 16.38 -0.75
CA MET A 125 0.79 16.00 -1.20
C MET A 125 0.57 14.50 -1.06
N ALA A 126 1.59 13.69 -1.36
CA ALA A 126 1.55 12.24 -1.18
C ALA A 126 1.30 11.88 0.28
N ARG A 127 2.05 12.47 1.22
CA ARG A 127 1.85 12.28 2.66
C ARG A 127 0.42 12.64 3.11
N ARG A 128 -0.07 13.83 2.73
CA ARG A 128 -1.44 14.25 3.06
C ARG A 128 -2.51 13.31 2.52
N ARG A 129 -2.34 12.78 1.30
CA ARG A 129 -3.30 11.83 0.73
C ARG A 129 -3.23 10.48 1.43
N LEU A 130 -2.03 9.98 1.77
CA LEU A 130 -1.87 8.76 2.57
C LEU A 130 -2.60 8.89 3.91
N GLU A 131 -2.37 9.97 4.65
CA GLU A 131 -3.06 10.22 5.93
C GLU A 131 -4.59 10.28 5.75
N ALA A 132 -5.09 10.85 4.65
CA ALA A 132 -6.52 10.84 4.34
C ALA A 132 -7.05 9.43 4.10
N ILE A 133 -6.34 8.61 3.32
CA ILE A 133 -6.70 7.21 3.05
C ILE A 133 -6.77 6.41 4.35
N LEU A 134 -5.83 6.61 5.29
CA LEU A 134 -5.82 5.89 6.56
C LEU A 134 -7.01 6.30 7.44
N ARG A 135 -7.38 7.59 7.45
CA ARG A 135 -8.62 8.04 8.11
C ARG A 135 -9.87 7.43 7.46
N GLU A 136 -9.93 7.38 6.13
CA GLU A 136 -11.04 6.77 5.39
C GLU A 136 -11.14 5.25 5.71
N ALA A 137 -10.01 4.54 5.78
CA ALA A 137 -9.95 3.12 6.14
C ALA A 137 -10.45 2.86 7.56
N ARG A 138 -10.09 3.73 8.53
CA ARG A 138 -10.57 3.64 9.91
C ARG A 138 -12.07 3.92 10.06
N ALA A 139 -12.63 4.74 9.16
CA ALA A 139 -14.08 4.98 9.15
C ALA A 139 -14.85 3.78 8.58
N ALA A 140 -14.23 2.97 7.71
CA ALA A 140 -14.85 1.83 7.06
C ALA A 140 -14.63 0.48 7.79
N HIS A 141 -13.57 0.36 8.59
CA HIS A 141 -13.14 -0.91 9.19
C HIS A 141 -12.78 -0.76 10.68
N ALA A 142 -13.04 -1.80 11.47
CA ALA A 142 -12.74 -1.82 12.90
C ALA A 142 -11.25 -2.13 13.15
N LEU A 143 -10.40 -1.11 13.02
CA LEU A 143 -8.94 -1.24 13.05
C LEU A 143 -8.33 -0.84 14.39
N CYS A 144 -7.39 -1.65 14.87
CA CYS A 144 -6.51 -1.31 15.97
C CYS A 144 -5.46 -0.31 15.44
N ARG A 145 -4.55 -0.75 14.56
CA ARG A 145 -3.42 0.05 14.07
C ARG A 145 -3.23 -0.06 12.55
N LEU A 146 -2.67 0.98 11.95
CA LEU A 146 -2.26 1.01 10.54
C LEU A 146 -0.84 1.56 10.38
N ALA A 147 -0.12 1.00 9.42
CA ALA A 147 1.16 1.50 8.95
C ALA A 147 1.25 1.43 7.43
N VAL A 148 1.78 2.48 6.81
CA VAL A 148 2.09 2.54 5.39
C VAL A 148 3.49 3.11 5.18
N ALA A 149 4.25 2.42 4.36
CA ALA A 149 5.57 2.87 3.91
C ALA A 149 5.63 2.86 2.38
N HIS A 150 6.23 3.89 1.80
CA HIS A 150 6.56 3.90 0.38
C HIS A 150 7.98 4.40 0.18
N ARG A 151 8.78 3.64 -0.56
CA ARG A 151 10.15 3.99 -0.95
C ARG A 151 10.15 4.78 -2.24
N LEU A 152 10.94 5.85 -2.29
CA LEU A 152 11.22 6.64 -3.49
C LEU A 152 12.62 6.33 -4.03
N GLY A 153 12.90 6.84 -5.22
CA GLY A 153 14.15 6.57 -5.94
C GLY A 153 14.19 5.17 -6.52
N THR A 154 15.38 4.61 -6.58
CA THR A 154 15.64 3.32 -7.24
C THR A 154 15.27 2.11 -6.37
N VAL A 155 14.44 1.21 -6.92
CA VAL A 155 14.01 -0.05 -6.31
C VAL A 155 14.34 -1.22 -7.27
N PRO A 156 15.37 -2.02 -6.97
CA PRO A 156 15.74 -3.19 -7.76
C PRO A 156 14.63 -4.25 -7.88
N ALA A 157 14.71 -5.08 -8.92
CA ALA A 157 13.88 -6.28 -9.03
C ALA A 157 14.02 -7.18 -7.78
N GLY A 158 12.88 -7.69 -7.29
CA GLY A 158 12.78 -8.48 -6.07
C GLY A 158 12.63 -7.67 -4.77
N GLU A 159 12.77 -6.34 -4.80
CA GLU A 159 12.60 -5.49 -3.62
C GLU A 159 11.22 -4.81 -3.54
N ALA A 160 10.78 -4.54 -2.31
CA ALA A 160 9.54 -3.82 -2.03
C ALA A 160 9.66 -2.31 -2.25
N SER A 161 8.71 -1.75 -3.00
CA SER A 161 8.53 -0.31 -3.14
C SER A 161 7.49 0.26 -2.16
N VAL A 162 6.50 -0.55 -1.78
CA VAL A 162 5.40 -0.14 -0.91
C VAL A 162 5.06 -1.26 0.06
N PHE A 163 4.75 -0.89 1.30
CA PHE A 163 4.32 -1.81 2.34
C PHE A 163 3.12 -1.23 3.09
N VAL A 164 2.13 -2.08 3.36
CA VAL A 164 0.95 -1.74 4.16
C VAL A 164 0.81 -2.81 5.23
N ALA A 165 0.56 -2.40 6.48
CA ALA A 165 0.20 -3.29 7.56
C ALA A 165 -1.04 -2.76 8.29
N ALA A 166 -2.00 -3.65 8.55
CA ALA A 166 -3.24 -3.33 9.24
C ALA A 166 -3.50 -4.38 10.32
N SER A 167 -3.82 -3.93 11.53
CA SER A 167 -4.21 -4.81 12.64
C SER A 167 -5.64 -4.55 13.08
N ALA A 168 -6.33 -5.62 13.45
CA ALA A 168 -7.71 -5.58 13.89
C ALA A 168 -8.01 -6.72 14.86
N VAL A 169 -9.13 -6.61 15.59
CA VAL A 169 -9.63 -7.69 16.46
C VAL A 169 -9.91 -8.96 15.65
N HIS A 170 -10.44 -8.79 14.44
CA HIS A 170 -10.81 -9.89 13.55
C HIS A 170 -10.12 -9.78 12.19
N ARG A 171 -9.78 -10.95 11.61
CA ARG A 171 -9.03 -11.04 10.35
C ARG A 171 -9.72 -10.37 9.15
N ALA A 172 -11.06 -10.33 9.13
CA ALA A 172 -11.81 -9.75 8.01
C ALA A 172 -11.50 -8.25 7.89
N ASP A 173 -11.65 -7.49 8.97
CA ASP A 173 -11.34 -6.06 9.00
C ASP A 173 -9.88 -5.76 8.61
N ALA A 174 -8.93 -6.55 9.12
CA ALA A 174 -7.51 -6.38 8.78
C ALA A 174 -7.25 -6.60 7.27
N MET A 175 -7.79 -7.68 6.70
CA MET A 175 -7.62 -8.01 5.28
C MET A 175 -8.30 -6.99 4.36
N ASP A 176 -9.54 -6.62 4.69
CA ASP A 176 -10.33 -5.67 3.88
C ASP A 176 -9.70 -4.27 3.93
N ALA A 177 -9.25 -3.81 5.09
CA ALA A 177 -8.55 -2.53 5.20
C ALA A 177 -7.20 -2.54 4.47
N CYS A 178 -6.43 -3.62 4.57
CA CYS A 178 -5.14 -3.72 3.87
C CYS A 178 -5.33 -3.61 2.35
N ARG A 179 -6.34 -4.31 1.82
CA ARG A 179 -6.74 -4.23 0.41
C ARG A 179 -7.21 -2.82 0.03
N TYR A 180 -8.12 -2.24 0.82
CA TYR A 180 -8.65 -0.90 0.59
C TYR A 180 -7.52 0.13 0.50
N VAL A 181 -6.59 0.11 1.45
CA VAL A 181 -5.48 1.07 1.51
C VAL A 181 -4.58 0.97 0.27
N ILE A 182 -4.19 -0.23 -0.17
CA ILE A 182 -3.32 -0.34 -1.35
C ILE A 182 -4.05 0.08 -2.64
N ASP A 183 -5.33 -0.25 -2.79
CA ASP A 183 -6.13 0.13 -3.95
C ASP A 183 -6.26 1.67 -4.00
N GLU A 184 -6.50 2.32 -2.87
CA GLU A 184 -6.60 3.77 -2.75
C GLU A 184 -5.26 4.49 -2.97
N ILE A 185 -4.14 3.89 -2.53
CA ILE A 185 -2.79 4.41 -2.78
C ILE A 185 -2.56 4.48 -4.29
N LYS A 186 -2.82 3.38 -4.98
CA LYS A 186 -2.67 3.29 -6.44
C LYS A 186 -3.65 4.23 -7.15
N ALA A 187 -4.87 4.37 -6.67
CA ALA A 187 -5.86 5.21 -7.33
C ALA A 187 -5.67 6.72 -7.13
N SER A 188 -5.00 7.19 -6.07
CA SER A 188 -5.11 8.62 -5.70
C SER A 188 -3.82 9.29 -5.23
N VAL A 189 -2.79 8.54 -4.83
CA VAL A 189 -1.56 9.15 -4.32
C VAL A 189 -0.67 9.57 -5.49
N PRO A 190 -0.16 10.81 -5.53
CA PRO A 190 0.70 11.31 -6.62
C PRO A 190 2.13 10.75 -6.52
N ILE A 191 2.25 9.47 -6.80
CA ILE A 191 3.51 8.73 -6.93
C ILE A 191 3.57 8.16 -8.35
N TRP A 192 4.68 8.41 -9.03
CA TRP A 192 4.92 7.96 -10.40
C TRP A 192 6.04 6.95 -10.42
N LYS A 193 5.93 5.96 -11.32
CA LYS A 193 6.94 4.93 -11.51
C LYS A 193 7.52 4.98 -12.92
N LYS A 194 8.81 4.72 -13.02
CA LYS A 194 9.55 4.53 -14.25
C LYS A 194 10.10 3.12 -14.27
N GLU A 195 9.85 2.40 -15.36
CA GLU A 195 10.45 1.10 -15.61
C GLU A 195 11.79 1.29 -16.30
N VAL A 196 12.84 0.68 -15.72
CA VAL A 196 14.18 0.64 -16.30
C VAL A 196 14.46 -0.80 -16.72
N TYR A 197 14.70 -0.97 -18.01
CA TYR A 197 15.03 -2.22 -18.67
C TYR A 197 16.53 -2.26 -18.96
N ASP A 198 17.02 -3.40 -19.43
CA ASP A 198 18.39 -3.56 -19.91
C ASP A 198 18.70 -2.73 -21.17
N ASP A 199 17.68 -2.46 -21.99
CA ASP A 199 17.80 -1.77 -23.27
C ASP A 199 17.23 -0.33 -23.27
N GLY A 200 16.70 0.17 -22.15
CA GLY A 200 16.16 1.52 -22.05
C GLY A 200 15.22 1.76 -20.88
N GLU A 201 14.47 2.88 -20.92
CA GLU A 201 13.63 3.31 -19.80
C GLU A 201 12.30 3.95 -20.25
N VAL A 202 11.21 3.63 -19.55
CA VAL A 202 9.85 4.08 -19.87
C VAL A 202 9.12 4.53 -18.60
N TRP A 203 8.60 5.76 -18.61
CA TRP A 203 7.69 6.24 -17.58
C TRP A 203 6.33 5.57 -17.75
N LYS A 204 5.76 5.04 -16.66
CA LYS A 204 4.41 4.48 -16.68
C LYS A 204 3.42 5.46 -16.06
N GLU A 205 2.33 5.64 -16.77
CA GLU A 205 1.16 6.30 -16.23
C GLU A 205 0.42 5.35 -15.29
N ASN A 206 -0.23 5.94 -14.29
CA ASN A 206 -1.02 5.22 -13.31
C ASN A 206 -2.46 5.11 -13.83
N ARG A 207 -2.87 3.92 -14.29
CA ARG A 207 -4.16 3.73 -14.96
C ARG A 207 -5.31 3.91 -13.96
N GLU A 208 -5.09 3.40 -12.75
CA GLU A 208 -6.03 3.45 -11.63
C GLU A 208 -6.40 4.89 -11.24
N PHE A 209 -5.46 5.84 -11.38
CA PHE A 209 -5.71 7.26 -11.17
C PHE A 209 -6.65 7.88 -12.22
N LEU A 210 -6.51 7.46 -13.47
CA LEU A 210 -7.34 7.94 -14.58
C LEU A 210 -8.77 7.41 -14.46
N ASP A 211 -8.92 6.12 -14.19
CA ASP A 211 -10.23 5.48 -14.08
C ASP A 211 -11.10 6.15 -13.01
N ARG A 212 -10.51 6.53 -11.86
CA ARG A 212 -11.21 7.25 -10.80
C ARG A 212 -11.55 8.69 -11.18
N THR A 213 -10.62 9.43 -11.78
CA THR A 213 -10.91 10.81 -12.21
C THR A 213 -12.00 10.86 -13.28
N ASP A 214 -12.11 9.84 -14.13
CA ASP A 214 -13.19 9.74 -15.09
C ASP A 214 -14.52 9.27 -14.47
N ALA A 215 -14.49 8.41 -13.44
CA ALA A 215 -15.68 8.07 -12.66
C ALA A 215 -16.24 9.31 -11.92
N ASP A 216 -15.38 10.12 -11.30
CA ASP A 216 -15.77 11.36 -10.61
C ASP A 216 -16.40 12.39 -11.57
N LYS A 217 -15.83 12.56 -12.77
CA LYS A 217 -16.41 13.41 -13.82
C LYS A 217 -17.77 12.92 -14.30
N LYS A 218 -17.95 11.60 -14.45
CA LYS A 218 -19.23 10.99 -14.87
C LYS A 218 -20.30 11.05 -13.78
N GLY A 219 -19.92 11.12 -12.51
CA GLY A 219 -20.82 11.26 -11.37
C GLY A 219 -21.30 12.69 -11.11
N ARG A 220 -20.66 13.71 -11.71
CA ARG A 220 -21.13 15.10 -11.64
C ARG A 220 -22.28 15.29 -12.63
N PRO A 221 -23.47 15.76 -12.22
CA PRO A 221 -24.56 16.00 -13.15
C PRO A 221 -24.09 16.96 -14.24
N ALA A 222 -24.34 16.60 -15.50
CA ALA A 222 -24.09 17.48 -16.64
C ALA A 222 -24.79 18.81 -16.35
N GLY A 223 -23.99 19.86 -16.11
CA GLY A 223 -24.51 21.21 -15.97
C GLY A 223 -25.35 21.50 -17.21
N HIS A 224 -26.64 21.77 -16.99
CA HIS A 224 -27.55 22.14 -18.05
C HIS A 224 -26.95 23.29 -18.85
N GLY A 225 -26.68 23.04 -20.13
CA GLY A 225 -26.41 24.09 -21.10
C GLY A 225 -27.64 24.97 -21.21
N GLY A 226 -27.68 26.05 -20.45
CA GLY A 226 -28.68 27.10 -20.55
C GLY A 226 -28.49 27.89 -21.83
N SER A 227 -29.28 27.55 -22.84
CA SER A 227 -29.61 28.39 -24.00
C SER A 227 -30.14 29.75 -23.54
N GLY A 228 -29.90 30.78 -24.35
CA GLY A 228 -30.02 32.19 -24.00
C GLY A 228 -31.40 32.70 -23.57
N GLY A 229 -31.36 33.80 -22.84
CA GLY A 229 -32.52 34.61 -22.48
C GLY A 229 -32.02 35.90 -21.84
N GLY A 230 -32.02 36.99 -22.60
CA GLY A 230 -31.71 38.32 -22.08
C GLY A 230 -32.67 38.68 -20.95
N CYS A 231 -32.15 39.25 -19.87
CA CYS A 231 -32.96 39.91 -18.86
C CYS A 231 -32.27 41.22 -18.46
N CYS A 232 -33.02 42.29 -18.66
CA CYS A 232 -32.68 43.69 -18.47
C CYS A 232 -32.15 44.02 -17.07
N GLY A 233 -30.94 44.55 -17.01
CA GLY A 233 -30.44 45.27 -15.84
C GLY A 233 -31.05 46.67 -15.79
N SER A 234 -32.15 46.85 -15.07
CA SER A 234 -32.65 48.17 -14.69
C SER A 234 -31.66 48.83 -13.72
N LYS A 235 -31.10 49.94 -14.18
CA LYS A 235 -30.13 50.80 -13.49
C LYS A 235 -30.84 51.50 -12.31
N VAL A 236 -30.54 51.12 -11.06
CA VAL A 236 -30.92 51.90 -9.88
C VAL A 236 -29.79 52.89 -9.57
N ARG A 237 -30.09 54.20 -9.67
CA ARG A 237 -29.25 55.27 -9.12
C ARG A 237 -29.55 55.39 -7.63
N VAL A 238 -28.50 55.52 -6.82
CA VAL A 238 -28.60 56.04 -5.46
C VAL A 238 -28.04 57.46 -5.49
N SER A 239 -28.89 58.42 -5.12
CA SER A 239 -28.52 59.80 -4.82
C SER A 239 -28.75 59.99 -3.32
N SER A 240 -27.70 60.40 -2.60
CA SER A 240 -27.71 61.31 -1.44
C SER A 240 -26.29 61.41 -0.89
#